data_AF-A0A2I3CQP6-F1
#
_entry.id   AF-A0A2I3CQP6-F1
#
_cell.length_a   1.000
_cell.length_b   1.000
_cell.length_c   1.000
_cell.angle_alpha   90.00
_cell.angle_beta   90.00
_cell.angle_gamma   90.00
#
_symmetry.space_group_name_H-M   'P 1'
#
loop_
_entity.id
_entity.type
_entity.pdbx_description
1 polymer ?
#
loop_
_entity_poly.entity_id
_entity_poly.type
_entity_poly.pdbx_seq_one_letter_code
_entity_poly.pdbx_strand_id
1 'polypeptide(L)'
;MYKKSILSASILVALSHTAYAEEASKFEEVVVSATRTNQTINTVAASVAVVSEKDIEENMVKDLNDLFEYTPGVTVNGTQRQGVQSINIRGMEGKRVKILVDGASQPGVFSGGPYSFINSSAVTVDPDMLKSVEIVKGAASSLHGSDAIGGVVAFETKDPKDFLKDGKDFGGQAKLSYSSEDNSFSEHVALAKRFGNTETLIAFTRRDGTELQNFSKAPYDNYSVDNQDYYKNDLLVKLQSQLNDAHRLEFLGEVIYNETDSEIAHKSYKNFNAEDTTKQNRIGLKHIWFADAAISDTITSKLTWIGKEENGVSNRFIEASPGYPPYVPPSGDNQQKKITNILKTNLNSKLS
;
A
#
# COMPACT_ATOMS: atom_id res chain seq x y z
N MET A 1 15.88 38.78 -18.16
CA MET A 1 15.71 37.30 -18.21
C MET A 1 16.82 36.68 -17.37
N TYR A 2 16.51 36.21 -16.16
CA TYR A 2 17.50 35.51 -15.33
C TYR A 2 17.79 34.13 -15.93
N LYS A 3 19.07 33.77 -16.05
CA LYS A 3 19.49 32.44 -16.55
C LYS A 3 19.06 31.39 -15.53
N LYS A 4 18.14 30.50 -15.91
CA LYS A 4 17.57 29.42 -15.06
C LYS A 4 18.65 28.58 -14.33
N SER A 5 19.84 28.47 -14.91
CA SER A 5 21.01 27.80 -14.32
C SER A 5 21.53 28.45 -13.03
N ILE A 6 21.49 29.79 -12.89
CA ILE A 6 21.98 30.49 -11.69
C ILE A 6 20.99 30.35 -10.54
N LEU A 7 19.69 30.30 -10.84
CA LEU A 7 18.63 30.08 -9.86
C LEU A 7 18.68 28.64 -9.29
N SER A 8 18.93 27.65 -10.15
CA SER A 8 19.08 26.25 -9.72
C SER A 8 20.31 26.04 -8.83
N ALA A 9 21.45 26.66 -9.16
CA ALA A 9 22.66 26.55 -8.34
C ALA A 9 22.52 27.24 -6.97
N SER A 10 21.79 28.36 -6.89
CA SER A 10 21.57 29.07 -5.62
C SER A 10 20.59 28.33 -4.70
N ILE A 11 19.61 27.61 -5.24
CA ILE A 11 18.72 26.72 -4.48
C ILE A 11 19.50 25.53 -3.91
N LEU A 12 20.40 24.92 -4.68
CA LEU A 12 21.24 23.80 -4.24
C LEU A 12 22.17 24.19 -3.08
N VAL A 13 22.78 25.38 -3.14
CA VAL A 13 23.67 25.87 -2.07
C VAL A 13 22.89 26.23 -0.80
N ALA A 14 21.67 26.78 -0.93
CA ALA A 14 20.82 27.14 0.21
C ALA A 14 20.21 25.94 0.95
N LEU A 15 20.14 24.76 0.32
CA LEU A 15 19.56 23.54 0.90
C LEU A 15 20.61 22.60 1.53
N SER A 16 21.90 22.89 1.40
CA SER A 16 22.98 22.09 1.99
C SER A 16 22.98 22.19 3.52
N HIS A 17 22.39 21.21 4.20
CA HIS A 17 22.51 21.06 5.65
C HIS A 17 23.85 20.39 6.03
N THR A 18 24.40 20.75 7.19
CA THR A 18 25.52 20.02 7.80
C THR A 18 25.04 18.63 8.20
N ALA A 19 25.60 17.59 7.59
CA ALA A 19 25.38 16.21 7.98
C ALA A 19 26.03 15.97 9.35
N TYR A 20 25.21 15.76 10.38
CA TYR A 20 25.67 15.17 11.63
C TYR A 20 25.70 13.65 11.42
N ALA A 21 26.83 13.02 11.73
CA ALA A 21 26.94 11.57 11.74
C ALA A 21 26.09 11.05 12.91
N GLU A 22 24.98 10.38 12.60
CA GLU A 22 24.17 9.65 13.58
C GLU A 22 24.86 8.31 13.85
N GLU A 23 25.19 8.05 15.11
CA GLU A 23 25.76 6.79 15.55
C GLU A 23 24.70 5.70 15.35
N ALA A 24 24.91 4.84 14.33
CA ALA A 24 23.95 3.83 13.93
C ALA A 24 23.82 2.72 14.99
N SER A 25 22.96 2.94 15.98
CA SER A 25 22.48 1.87 16.86
C SER A 25 21.65 0.90 16.03
N LYS A 26 22.18 -0.29 15.75
CA LYS A 26 21.41 -1.39 15.16
C LYS A 26 20.48 -1.96 16.23
N PHE A 27 19.27 -1.43 16.32
CA PHE A 27 18.22 -2.03 17.13
C PHE A 27 17.80 -3.38 16.53
N GLU A 28 17.52 -4.37 17.39
CA GLU A 28 16.92 -5.62 16.94
C GLU A 28 15.53 -5.35 16.37
N GLU A 29 15.26 -5.90 15.20
CA GLU A 29 13.98 -5.73 14.52
C GLU A 29 12.89 -6.55 15.21
N VAL A 30 11.82 -5.86 15.62
CA VAL A 30 10.69 -6.43 16.35
C VAL A 30 9.54 -6.61 15.39
N VAL A 31 9.01 -7.84 15.34
CA VAL A 31 7.84 -8.23 14.56
C VAL A 31 6.66 -8.31 15.50
N VAL A 32 5.57 -7.61 15.17
CA VAL A 32 4.40 -7.50 16.06
C VAL A 32 3.12 -7.89 15.35
N SER A 33 2.91 -7.39 14.15
CA SER A 33 1.63 -7.50 13.46
C SER A 33 1.44 -8.86 12.81
N ALA A 34 2.50 -9.45 12.27
CA ALA A 34 2.46 -10.78 11.68
C ALA A 34 2.49 -11.91 12.73
N THR A 35 3.03 -11.67 13.93
CA THR A 35 3.15 -12.65 15.03
C THR A 35 2.13 -12.44 16.16
N ARG A 36 1.37 -11.33 16.16
CA ARG A 36 0.45 -10.86 17.22
C ARG A 36 1.08 -10.70 18.61
N THR A 37 2.38 -10.92 18.74
CA THR A 37 3.18 -10.75 19.95
C THR A 37 4.50 -10.09 19.58
N ASN A 38 4.96 -9.14 20.40
CA ASN A 38 6.27 -8.51 20.21
C ASN A 38 7.36 -9.58 20.35
N GLN A 39 7.90 -10.04 19.22
CA GLN A 39 9.01 -10.98 19.19
C GLN A 39 10.09 -10.42 18.27
N THR A 40 11.35 -10.61 18.65
CA THR A 40 12.47 -10.28 17.77
C THR A 40 12.57 -11.34 16.69
N ILE A 41 13.03 -10.98 15.48
CA ILE A 41 13.13 -11.94 14.36
C ILE A 41 13.85 -13.24 14.77
N ASN A 42 14.87 -13.15 15.62
CA ASN A 42 15.67 -14.30 16.09
C ASN A 42 14.93 -15.25 17.03
N THR A 43 13.82 -14.83 17.63
CA THR A 43 13.06 -15.63 18.61
C THR A 43 11.77 -16.23 18.03
N VAL A 44 11.39 -15.81 16.81
CA VAL A 44 10.21 -16.34 16.14
C VAL A 44 10.54 -17.71 15.52
N ALA A 45 9.78 -18.75 15.87
CA ALA A 45 9.94 -20.11 15.33
C ALA A 45 9.48 -20.27 13.86
N ALA A 46 9.30 -19.16 13.13
CA ALA A 46 8.81 -19.11 11.76
C ALA A 46 9.80 -18.32 10.88
N SER A 47 9.76 -18.57 9.56
CA SER A 47 10.57 -17.81 8.61
C SER A 47 9.97 -16.42 8.41
N VAL A 48 10.57 -15.41 9.02
CA VAL A 48 10.11 -14.02 8.96
C VAL A 48 11.07 -13.17 8.12
N ALA A 49 10.51 -12.24 7.36
CA ALA A 49 11.25 -11.13 6.77
C ALA A 49 10.53 -9.83 7.15
N VAL A 50 11.28 -8.74 7.26
CA VAL A 50 10.72 -7.42 7.46
C VAL A 50 11.37 -6.49 6.45
N VAL A 51 10.55 -5.62 5.86
CA VAL A 51 10.97 -4.49 5.05
C VAL A 51 10.72 -3.26 5.90
N SER A 52 11.78 -2.64 6.40
CA SER A 52 11.70 -1.49 7.32
C SER A 52 11.49 -0.17 6.56
N GLU A 53 11.09 0.88 7.26
CA GLU A 53 11.03 2.24 6.70
C GLU A 53 12.35 2.65 6.06
N LYS A 54 13.47 2.26 6.68
CA LYS A 54 14.79 2.51 6.14
C LYS A 54 15.00 1.79 4.80
N ASP A 55 14.60 0.52 4.70
CA ASP A 55 14.70 -0.23 3.44
C ASP A 55 13.81 0.37 2.35
N ILE A 56 12.61 0.84 2.71
CA ILE A 56 11.68 1.52 1.79
C ILE A 56 12.32 2.79 1.23
N GLU A 57 12.94 3.60 2.08
CA GLU A 57 13.57 4.86 1.69
C GLU A 57 14.89 4.63 0.92
N GLU A 58 15.78 3.75 1.39
CA GLU A 58 17.07 3.48 0.75
C GLU A 58 16.93 2.82 -0.62
N ASN A 59 15.92 1.96 -0.81
CA ASN A 59 15.63 1.33 -2.09
C ASN A 59 14.72 2.19 -3.00
N MET A 60 14.33 3.39 -2.57
CA MET A 60 13.46 4.30 -3.34
C MET A 60 12.17 3.62 -3.83
N VAL A 61 11.55 2.80 -2.97
CA VAL A 61 10.37 2.00 -3.31
C VAL A 61 9.21 2.92 -3.75
N LYS A 62 8.74 2.77 -4.99
CA LYS A 62 7.59 3.55 -5.53
C LYS A 62 6.31 2.74 -5.58
N ASP A 63 6.39 1.42 -5.60
CA ASP A 63 5.24 0.53 -5.58
C ASP A 63 5.49 -0.79 -4.84
N LEU A 64 4.47 -1.63 -4.80
CA LEU A 64 4.51 -2.93 -4.13
C LEU A 64 5.44 -3.95 -4.81
N ASN A 65 5.76 -3.83 -6.11
CA ASN A 65 6.71 -4.73 -6.76
C ASN A 65 8.12 -4.47 -6.22
N ASP A 66 8.53 -3.21 -6.19
CA ASP A 66 9.83 -2.78 -5.65
C ASP A 66 9.96 -3.17 -4.18
N LEU A 67 8.87 -3.04 -3.42
CA LEU A 67 8.83 -3.33 -1.98
C LEU A 67 9.27 -4.77 -1.65
N PHE A 68 8.97 -5.74 -2.53
CA PHE A 68 9.30 -7.14 -2.31
C PHE A 68 10.45 -7.64 -3.19
N GLU A 69 11.05 -6.81 -4.03
CA GLU A 69 12.11 -7.20 -4.98
C GLU A 69 13.27 -7.91 -4.27
N TYR A 70 13.70 -7.39 -3.12
CA TYR A 70 14.80 -7.94 -2.33
C TYR A 70 14.36 -8.93 -1.24
N THR A 71 13.09 -9.36 -1.23
CA THR A 71 12.57 -10.30 -0.23
C THR A 71 12.52 -11.73 -0.78
N PRO A 72 13.44 -12.64 -0.40
CA PRO A 72 13.53 -13.95 -1.05
C PRO A 72 12.29 -14.81 -0.84
N GLY A 73 11.81 -15.42 -1.93
CA GLY A 73 10.64 -16.31 -1.93
C GLY A 73 9.30 -15.57 -1.78
N VAL A 74 9.30 -14.25 -1.93
CA VAL A 74 8.11 -13.42 -2.04
C VAL A 74 8.14 -12.77 -3.42
N THR A 75 7.06 -12.88 -4.17
CA THR A 75 6.90 -12.17 -5.44
C THR A 75 5.52 -11.55 -5.50
N VAL A 76 5.38 -10.58 -6.39
CA VAL A 76 4.11 -9.92 -6.64
C VAL A 76 3.63 -10.31 -8.02
N ASN A 77 2.35 -10.67 -8.10
CA ASN A 77 1.70 -10.96 -9.37
C ASN A 77 0.71 -9.84 -9.67
N GLY A 78 0.81 -9.29 -10.88
CA GLY A 78 0.03 -8.14 -11.31
C GLY A 78 0.11 -7.97 -12.83
N THR A 79 -0.61 -6.98 -13.33
CA THR A 79 -0.52 -6.55 -14.73
C THR A 79 -0.06 -5.10 -14.78
N GLN A 80 0.57 -4.69 -15.88
CA GLN A 80 0.97 -3.29 -16.08
C GLN A 80 -0.24 -2.35 -15.95
N ARG A 81 -1.41 -2.76 -16.46
CA ARG A 81 -2.65 -1.98 -16.37
C ARG A 81 -3.20 -1.84 -14.95
N GLN A 82 -3.36 -2.96 -14.23
CA GLN A 82 -4.11 -2.99 -12.96
C GLN A 82 -3.21 -3.02 -11.71
N GLY A 83 -1.90 -2.95 -11.90
CA GLY A 83 -0.90 -3.07 -10.86
C GLY A 83 -0.97 -4.41 -10.13
N VAL A 84 -0.71 -4.36 -8.83
CA VAL A 84 -0.57 -5.54 -7.98
C VAL A 84 -1.92 -6.20 -7.70
N GLN A 85 -2.04 -7.45 -8.15
CA GLN A 85 -3.25 -8.26 -8.00
C GLN A 85 -3.12 -9.28 -6.88
N SER A 86 -1.93 -9.81 -6.59
CA SER A 86 -1.71 -10.74 -5.49
C SER A 86 -0.26 -10.80 -5.04
N ILE A 87 -0.04 -11.25 -3.81
CA ILE A 87 1.30 -11.53 -3.27
C ILE A 87 1.46 -13.04 -3.20
N ASN A 88 2.56 -13.52 -3.76
CA ASN A 88 2.94 -14.93 -3.77
C ASN A 88 4.04 -15.16 -2.71
N ILE A 89 3.86 -16.18 -1.88
CA ILE A 89 4.87 -16.62 -0.92
C ILE A 89 5.15 -18.10 -1.17
N ARG A 90 6.37 -18.41 -1.62
CA ARG A 90 6.83 -19.79 -1.90
C ARG A 90 5.84 -20.61 -2.75
N GLY A 91 5.23 -19.99 -3.77
CA GLY A 91 4.29 -20.64 -4.69
C GLY A 91 2.82 -20.58 -4.26
N MET A 92 2.50 -19.94 -3.13
CA MET A 92 1.12 -19.79 -2.63
C MET A 92 0.66 -18.35 -2.77
N GLU A 93 -0.55 -18.13 -3.29
CA GLU A 93 -1.10 -16.79 -3.58
C GLU A 93 -2.62 -16.71 -3.37
N GLY A 94 -3.18 -15.52 -3.63
CA GLY A 94 -4.62 -15.26 -3.52
C GLY A 94 -5.14 -15.45 -2.10
N LYS A 95 -6.27 -16.16 -1.93
CA LYS A 95 -6.88 -16.44 -0.62
C LYS A 95 -6.10 -17.44 0.25
N ARG A 96 -4.80 -17.61 -0.02
CA ARG A 96 -3.89 -18.47 0.77
C ARG A 96 -2.82 -17.64 1.47
N VAL A 97 -2.66 -16.37 1.10
CA VAL A 97 -1.77 -15.42 1.78
C VAL A 97 -2.65 -14.36 2.45
N LYS A 98 -2.52 -14.22 3.77
CA LYS A 98 -3.29 -13.26 4.54
C LYS A 98 -2.65 -11.89 4.44
N ILE A 99 -3.41 -10.88 4.06
CA ILE A 99 -2.92 -9.50 4.02
C ILE A 99 -3.60 -8.68 5.11
N LEU A 100 -2.79 -7.98 5.89
CA LEU A 100 -3.22 -7.08 6.96
C LEU A 100 -2.68 -5.67 6.67
N VAL A 101 -3.49 -4.64 6.92
CA VAL A 101 -2.98 -3.25 7.01
C VAL A 101 -3.37 -2.68 8.36
N ASP A 102 -2.37 -2.26 9.13
CA ASP A 102 -2.44 -1.93 10.56
C ASP A 102 -3.10 -3.05 11.38
N GLY A 103 -2.98 -4.32 10.98
CA GLY A 103 -3.69 -5.46 11.60
C GLY A 103 -5.16 -5.64 11.20
N ALA A 104 -5.70 -4.84 10.27
CA ALA A 104 -7.02 -5.09 9.67
C ALA A 104 -6.89 -5.95 8.41
N SER A 105 -7.62 -7.08 8.36
CA SER A 105 -7.60 -7.99 7.21
C SER A 105 -8.19 -7.33 5.97
N GLN A 106 -7.41 -7.33 4.89
CA GLN A 106 -7.83 -6.81 3.59
C GLN A 106 -8.75 -7.79 2.88
N PRO A 107 -9.64 -7.30 2.00
CA PRO A 107 -10.48 -8.15 1.17
C PRO A 107 -9.65 -8.97 0.18
N GLY A 108 -10.09 -10.20 -0.07
CA GLY A 108 -9.48 -11.04 -1.09
C GLY A 108 -9.64 -10.49 -2.50
N VAL A 109 -8.76 -10.96 -3.37
CA VAL A 109 -8.75 -10.68 -4.81
C VAL A 109 -10.01 -11.26 -5.47
N PHE A 110 -10.57 -10.49 -6.39
CA PHE A 110 -11.54 -10.93 -7.39
C PHE A 110 -10.83 -10.95 -8.74
N SER A 111 -10.83 -12.13 -9.36
CA SER A 111 -10.52 -12.28 -10.78
C SER A 111 -11.82 -12.66 -11.47
N GLY A 112 -12.25 -11.89 -12.47
CA GLY A 112 -13.46 -12.22 -13.23
C GLY A 112 -13.25 -13.37 -14.23
N GLY A 113 -12.13 -14.09 -14.16
CA GLY A 113 -11.78 -15.19 -15.07
C GLY A 113 -10.96 -14.76 -16.30
N PRO A 114 -10.70 -15.71 -17.23
CA PRO A 114 -9.79 -15.51 -18.37
C PRO A 114 -10.27 -14.48 -19.41
N TYR A 115 -11.53 -14.05 -19.32
CA TYR A 115 -12.13 -13.01 -20.16
C TYR A 115 -12.47 -11.75 -19.36
N SER A 116 -11.92 -11.58 -18.16
CA SER A 116 -12.20 -10.44 -17.29
C SER A 116 -11.35 -9.23 -17.64
N PHE A 117 -11.98 -8.06 -17.66
CA PHE A 117 -11.33 -6.77 -17.90
C PHE A 117 -11.15 -5.97 -16.61
N ILE A 118 -11.54 -6.54 -15.45
CA ILE A 118 -11.11 -6.14 -14.10
C ILE A 118 -10.34 -7.28 -13.43
N ASN A 119 -9.25 -6.92 -12.78
CA ASN A 119 -8.73 -7.65 -11.63
C ASN A 119 -8.63 -6.65 -10.48
N SER A 120 -9.21 -7.00 -9.33
CA SER A 120 -9.11 -6.14 -8.15
C SER A 120 -7.73 -6.25 -7.53
N SER A 121 -7.23 -5.17 -6.95
CA SER A 121 -5.98 -5.21 -6.21
C SER A 121 -6.16 -5.94 -4.85
N ALA A 122 -5.22 -6.84 -4.52
CA ALA A 122 -5.19 -7.54 -3.23
C ALA A 122 -5.02 -6.58 -2.05
N VAL A 123 -4.30 -5.49 -2.27
CA VAL A 123 -3.98 -4.50 -1.24
C VAL A 123 -3.71 -3.17 -1.92
N THR A 124 -4.29 -2.10 -1.37
CA THR A 124 -4.07 -0.75 -1.85
C THR A 124 -3.44 0.04 -0.71
N VAL A 125 -2.14 0.28 -0.83
CA VAL A 125 -1.30 1.06 0.09
C VAL A 125 -0.27 1.84 -0.71
N ASP A 126 0.04 3.06 -0.28
CA ASP A 126 1.16 3.84 -0.81
C ASP A 126 2.44 3.55 0.00
N PRO A 127 3.58 3.20 -0.63
CA PRO A 127 4.83 2.94 0.10
C PRO A 127 5.32 4.09 0.97
N ASP A 128 5.06 5.35 0.59
CA ASP A 128 5.47 6.52 1.38
C ASP A 128 4.67 6.66 2.69
N MET A 129 3.52 5.98 2.79
CA MET A 129 2.71 5.87 4.03
C MET A 129 3.16 4.74 4.96
N LEU A 130 4.02 3.85 4.50
CA LEU A 130 4.42 2.66 5.24
C LEU A 130 5.58 2.97 6.20
N LYS A 131 5.47 2.39 7.38
CA LYS A 131 6.55 2.27 8.35
C LYS A 131 7.29 0.95 8.18
N SER A 132 6.54 -0.13 7.95
CA SER A 132 7.14 -1.44 7.77
C SER A 132 6.19 -2.41 7.09
N VAL A 133 6.77 -3.46 6.52
CA VAL A 133 6.03 -4.64 6.06
C VAL A 133 6.65 -5.88 6.67
N GLU A 134 5.87 -6.60 7.47
CA GLU A 134 6.26 -7.85 8.08
C GLU A 134 5.71 -9.03 7.27
N ILE A 135 6.57 -9.98 6.90
CA ILE A 135 6.20 -11.17 6.14
C ILE A 135 6.51 -12.43 6.93
N VAL A 136 5.48 -13.17 7.33
CA VAL A 136 5.61 -14.53 7.87
C VAL A 136 5.40 -15.52 6.73
N LYS A 137 6.42 -16.32 6.44
CA LYS A 137 6.44 -17.29 5.34
C LYS A 137 6.06 -18.67 5.86
N GLY A 138 4.96 -19.23 5.36
CA GLY A 138 4.42 -20.54 5.77
C GLY A 138 3.14 -20.44 6.59
N ALA A 139 2.67 -21.58 7.10
CA ALA A 139 1.36 -21.67 7.74
C ALA A 139 1.28 -20.83 9.02
N ALA A 140 0.39 -19.85 9.02
CA ALA A 140 0.10 -18.96 10.16
C ALA A 140 -1.41 -18.96 10.53
N SER A 141 -2.15 -19.97 10.07
CA SER A 141 -3.61 -20.09 10.28
C SER A 141 -4.04 -20.22 11.73
N SER A 142 -3.18 -20.76 12.61
CA SER A 142 -3.47 -20.81 14.06
C SER A 142 -3.69 -19.42 14.66
N LEU A 143 -2.98 -18.42 14.11
CA LEU A 143 -2.93 -17.07 14.64
C LEU A 143 -3.83 -16.09 13.89
N HIS A 144 -3.94 -16.26 12.56
CA HIS A 144 -4.64 -15.34 11.66
C HIS A 144 -5.89 -15.92 10.99
N GLY A 145 -6.22 -17.17 11.29
CA GLY A 145 -7.42 -17.85 10.82
C GLY A 145 -7.33 -18.33 9.37
N SER A 146 -8.50 -18.39 8.72
CA SER A 146 -8.59 -18.75 7.31
C SER A 146 -7.82 -17.75 6.45
N ASP A 147 -7.25 -18.25 5.35
CA ASP A 147 -6.46 -17.53 4.35
C ASP A 147 -4.98 -17.27 4.69
N ALA A 148 -4.43 -17.88 5.75
CA ALA A 148 -3.00 -17.76 6.14
C ALA A 148 -2.17 -19.04 5.94
N ILE A 149 -2.47 -19.83 4.91
CA ILE A 149 -1.82 -21.14 4.67
C ILE A 149 -0.42 -20.96 4.07
N GLY A 150 -0.27 -20.04 3.11
CA GLY A 150 0.99 -19.68 2.47
C GLY A 150 1.81 -18.68 3.29
N GLY A 151 1.14 -17.86 4.10
CA GLY A 151 1.81 -16.84 4.92
C GLY A 151 0.90 -15.70 5.30
N VAL A 152 1.52 -14.70 5.95
CA VAL A 152 0.91 -13.42 6.32
C VAL A 152 1.83 -12.31 5.84
N VAL A 153 1.26 -11.28 5.24
CA VAL A 153 1.90 -10.01 4.94
C VAL A 153 1.16 -8.93 5.72
N ALA A 154 1.85 -8.28 6.65
CA ALA A 154 1.29 -7.24 7.49
C ALA A 154 1.98 -5.90 7.18
N PHE A 155 1.22 -4.97 6.63
CA PHE A 155 1.63 -3.60 6.38
C PHE A 155 1.31 -2.75 7.60
N GLU A 156 2.25 -1.97 8.08
CA GLU A 156 2.06 -0.99 9.15
C GLU A 156 2.31 0.41 8.60
N THR A 157 1.34 1.30 8.78
CA THR A 157 1.45 2.70 8.34
C THR A 157 2.15 3.56 9.40
N LYS A 158 2.78 4.65 8.96
CA LYS A 158 3.47 5.60 9.86
C LYS A 158 2.55 6.10 10.97
N ASP A 159 3.11 6.31 12.16
CA ASP A 159 2.45 6.79 13.37
C ASP A 159 3.02 8.16 13.81
N PRO A 160 2.30 8.93 14.65
CA PRO A 160 2.81 10.21 15.16
C PRO A 160 4.20 10.11 15.81
N LYS A 161 4.44 9.04 16.57
CA LYS A 161 5.71 8.79 17.27
C LYS A 161 6.91 8.63 16.33
N ASP A 162 6.70 8.29 15.06
CA ASP A 162 7.78 8.10 14.09
C ASP A 162 8.40 9.45 13.70
N PHE A 163 7.67 10.55 13.91
CA PHE A 163 8.12 11.91 13.63
C PHE A 163 8.37 12.76 14.89
N LEU A 164 7.70 12.44 16.00
CA LEU A 164 7.80 13.17 17.26
C LEU A 164 9.01 12.69 18.08
N LYS A 165 10.17 13.31 17.87
CA LYS A 165 11.39 13.07 18.65
C LYS A 165 11.23 13.50 20.12
N ASP A 166 12.05 12.92 21.01
CA ASP A 166 12.02 13.22 22.43
C ASP A 166 12.14 14.73 22.73
N GLY A 167 11.23 15.22 23.58
CA GLY A 167 11.15 16.65 23.94
C GLY A 167 10.68 17.58 22.82
N LYS A 168 10.23 17.05 21.67
CA LYS A 168 9.65 17.83 20.58
C LYS A 168 8.17 17.48 20.41
N ASP A 169 7.35 18.53 20.34
CA ASP A 169 5.91 18.40 20.13
C ASP A 169 5.49 18.57 18.68
N PHE A 170 6.44 18.72 17.77
CA PHE A 170 6.19 18.84 16.34
C PHE A 170 7.31 18.18 15.54
N GLY A 171 6.94 17.49 14.47
CA GLY A 171 7.85 16.83 13.55
C GLY A 171 7.16 16.54 12.23
N GLY A 172 7.92 16.09 11.23
CA GLY A 172 7.36 15.78 9.93
C GLY A 172 8.42 15.45 8.89
N GLN A 173 7.96 15.12 7.70
CA GLN A 173 8.76 14.78 6.54
C GLN A 173 8.12 15.41 5.30
N ALA A 174 8.95 15.82 4.35
CA ALA A 174 8.54 16.16 2.99
C ALA A 174 9.48 15.44 2.03
N LYS A 175 8.92 14.81 1.00
CA LYS A 175 9.67 14.02 0.01
C LYS A 175 9.14 14.33 -1.39
N LEU A 176 10.07 14.55 -2.30
CA LEU A 176 9.81 14.70 -3.72
C LEU A 176 10.60 13.60 -4.43
N SER A 177 9.95 12.86 -5.32
CA SER A 177 10.59 11.76 -6.06
C SER A 177 10.27 11.88 -7.54
N TYR A 178 11.24 11.55 -8.38
CA TYR A 178 11.07 11.44 -9.83
C TYR A 178 11.66 10.12 -10.31
N SER A 179 10.90 9.35 -11.09
CA SER A 179 11.36 8.12 -11.73
C SER A 179 11.30 8.26 -13.25
N SER A 180 12.42 8.00 -13.92
CA SER A 180 12.47 8.05 -15.39
C SER A 180 11.88 6.80 -16.06
N GLU A 181 11.70 5.71 -15.32
CA GLU A 181 11.19 4.45 -15.86
C GLU A 181 9.74 4.57 -16.33
N ASP A 182 8.93 5.38 -15.63
CA ASP A 182 7.53 5.63 -15.94
C ASP A 182 7.20 7.14 -15.94
N ASN A 183 8.23 7.98 -16.05
CA ASN A 183 8.15 9.44 -15.94
C ASN A 183 7.38 9.95 -14.70
N SER A 184 7.30 9.15 -13.63
CA SER A 184 6.47 9.50 -12.49
C SER A 184 7.09 10.57 -11.61
N PHE A 185 6.24 11.43 -11.06
CA PHE A 185 6.59 12.41 -10.05
C PHE A 185 5.68 12.22 -8.83
N SER A 186 6.27 12.20 -7.64
CA SER A 186 5.52 12.09 -6.39
C SER A 186 5.87 13.17 -5.38
N GLU A 187 4.86 13.61 -4.66
CA GLU A 187 4.91 14.62 -3.61
C GLU A 187 4.33 14.01 -2.33
N HIS A 188 5.15 13.85 -1.31
CA HIS A 188 4.73 13.33 -0.02
C HIS A 188 5.02 14.34 1.08
N VAL A 189 4.04 14.56 1.96
CA VAL A 189 4.18 15.40 3.15
C VAL A 189 3.52 14.71 4.32
N ALA A 190 4.24 14.57 5.43
CA ALA A 190 3.75 14.05 6.69
C ALA A 190 4.05 15.04 7.81
N LEU A 191 3.04 15.37 8.63
CA LEU A 191 3.15 16.29 9.76
C LEU A 191 2.58 15.65 11.01
N ALA A 192 3.38 15.59 12.06
CA ALA A 192 2.98 15.12 13.38
C ALA A 192 3.04 16.25 14.40
N LYS A 193 2.09 16.23 15.34
CA LYS A 193 2.02 17.18 16.43
C LYS A 193 1.52 16.55 17.71
N ARG A 194 2.11 16.92 18.84
CA ARG A 194 1.68 16.57 20.20
C ARG A 194 0.98 17.77 20.84
N PHE A 195 -0.14 17.50 21.47
CA PHE A 195 -0.95 18.43 22.26
C PHE A 195 -1.24 17.79 23.62
N GLY A 196 -0.33 17.99 24.58
CA GLY A 196 -0.39 17.31 25.87
C GLY A 196 -0.37 15.79 25.68
N ASN A 197 -1.46 15.13 26.08
CA ASN A 197 -1.60 13.67 26.02
C ASN A 197 -2.10 13.14 24.66
N THR A 198 -2.26 14.02 23.66
CA THR A 198 -2.75 13.63 22.33
C THR A 198 -1.70 13.87 21.26
N GLU A 199 -1.44 12.86 20.46
CA GLU A 199 -0.52 12.90 19.33
C GLU A 199 -1.31 12.71 18.04
N THR A 200 -1.01 13.52 17.03
CA THR A 200 -1.72 13.52 15.74
C THR A 200 -0.72 13.41 14.61
N LEU A 201 -1.09 12.71 13.55
CA LEU A 201 -0.38 12.64 12.28
C LEU A 201 -1.36 12.93 11.14
N ILE A 202 -0.95 13.77 10.20
CA ILE A 202 -1.60 13.93 8.90
C ILE A 202 -0.51 13.72 7.85
N ALA A 203 -0.70 12.79 6.94
CA ALA A 203 0.19 12.53 5.83
C ALA A 203 -0.59 12.50 4.51
N PHE A 204 0.00 13.04 3.46
CA PHE A 204 -0.57 13.06 2.13
C PHE A 204 0.50 12.72 1.09
N THR A 205 0.18 11.81 0.18
CA THR A 205 0.98 11.52 -1.01
C THR A 205 0.14 11.77 -2.25
N ARG A 206 0.74 12.43 -3.25
CA ARG A 206 0.25 12.50 -4.63
C ARG A 206 1.31 11.91 -5.55
N ARG A 207 0.90 11.12 -6.53
CA ARG A 207 1.77 10.58 -7.58
C ARG A 207 1.06 10.59 -8.93
N ASP A 208 1.74 11.14 -9.93
CA ASP A 208 1.31 11.15 -11.33
C ASP A 208 2.42 10.46 -12.15
N GLY A 209 2.07 9.64 -13.14
CA GLY A 209 3.05 8.94 -13.98
C GLY A 209 2.43 8.32 -15.23
N THR A 210 3.29 7.76 -16.08
CA THR A 210 2.91 7.18 -17.38
C THR A 210 3.22 5.68 -17.45
N GLU A 211 3.18 5.07 -18.62
CA GLU A 211 3.59 3.68 -18.83
C GLU A 211 5.07 3.48 -18.51
N LEU A 212 5.41 2.27 -18.04
CA LEU A 212 6.79 1.82 -17.93
C LEU A 212 7.45 1.76 -19.32
N GLN A 213 8.58 2.45 -19.47
CA GLN A 213 9.40 2.45 -20.67
C GLN A 213 10.19 1.14 -20.78
N ASN A 214 9.55 0.13 -21.35
CA ASN A 214 10.23 -1.09 -21.75
C ASN A 214 10.91 -0.87 -23.11
N PHE A 215 12.25 -0.84 -23.14
CA PHE A 215 13.05 -0.68 -24.37
C PHE A 215 12.93 -1.83 -25.39
N SER A 216 11.94 -2.71 -25.21
CA SER A 216 11.55 -3.77 -26.12
C SER A 216 10.03 -3.75 -26.26
N LYS A 217 9.53 -3.24 -27.39
CA LYS A 217 8.20 -3.61 -27.85
C LYS A 217 8.28 -5.07 -28.30
N ALA A 218 8.03 -6.01 -27.39
CA ALA A 218 7.72 -7.37 -27.81
C ALA A 218 6.62 -7.26 -28.89
N PRO A 219 6.75 -7.92 -30.05
CA PRO A 219 5.90 -7.67 -31.21
C PRO A 219 4.41 -7.90 -30.86
N TYR A 220 3.69 -6.81 -30.59
CA TYR A 220 2.24 -6.70 -30.33
C TYR A 220 1.58 -8.02 -29.91
N ASP A 221 1.88 -8.48 -28.69
CA ASP A 221 1.03 -9.47 -28.05
C ASP A 221 -0.31 -8.80 -27.70
N ASN A 222 -1.40 -9.54 -27.91
CA ASN A 222 -2.72 -9.03 -27.53
C ASN A 222 -2.71 -8.70 -26.03
N TYR A 223 -3.33 -7.58 -25.67
CA TYR A 223 -3.48 -7.07 -24.31
C TYR A 223 -2.24 -6.40 -23.68
N SER A 224 -1.18 -6.11 -24.45
CA SER A 224 -0.09 -5.24 -23.96
C SER A 224 -0.57 -3.80 -23.78
N VAL A 225 -0.01 -3.08 -22.81
CA VAL A 225 -0.27 -1.64 -22.63
C VAL A 225 0.62 -0.87 -23.61
N ASP A 226 0.01 -0.12 -24.52
CA ASP A 226 0.72 0.72 -25.51
C ASP A 226 1.05 2.10 -24.94
N ASN A 227 0.12 2.67 -24.18
CA ASN A 227 0.23 3.94 -23.48
C ASN A 227 -0.60 3.87 -22.20
N GLN A 228 -0.16 4.52 -21.13
CA GLN A 228 -0.89 4.56 -19.87
C GLN A 228 -0.58 5.84 -19.13
N ASP A 229 -1.60 6.45 -18.54
CA ASP A 229 -1.47 7.53 -17.58
C ASP A 229 -2.07 7.06 -16.26
N TYR A 230 -1.41 7.37 -15.14
CA TYR A 230 -1.94 7.03 -13.83
C TYR A 230 -1.79 8.17 -12.83
N TYR A 231 -2.75 8.23 -11.92
CA TYR A 231 -2.84 9.21 -10.85
C TYR A 231 -3.22 8.51 -9.55
N LYS A 232 -2.45 8.75 -8.47
CA LYS A 232 -2.64 8.12 -7.16
C LYS A 232 -2.57 9.16 -6.06
N ASN A 233 -3.48 9.10 -5.11
CA ASN A 233 -3.45 9.91 -3.89
C ASN A 233 -3.77 9.06 -2.69
N ASP A 234 -3.08 9.35 -1.60
CA ASP A 234 -3.31 8.74 -0.30
C ASP A 234 -3.31 9.85 0.76
N LEU A 235 -4.36 9.93 1.56
CA LEU A 235 -4.47 10.80 2.72
C LEU A 235 -4.64 9.93 3.97
N LEU A 236 -3.66 9.98 4.86
CA LEU A 236 -3.66 9.29 6.15
C LEU A 236 -3.79 10.29 7.30
N VAL A 237 -4.69 10.00 8.23
CA VAL A 237 -4.89 10.76 9.47
C VAL A 237 -4.87 9.79 10.64
N LYS A 238 -4.03 10.05 11.63
CA LYS A 238 -4.03 9.29 12.89
C LYS A 238 -4.10 10.23 14.08
N LEU A 239 -4.82 9.81 15.11
CA LEU A 239 -4.88 10.49 16.40
C LEU A 239 -4.74 9.45 17.51
N GLN A 240 -3.84 9.68 18.46
CA GLN A 240 -3.57 8.77 19.57
C GLN A 240 -3.63 9.61 20.86
N SER A 241 -4.55 9.28 21.75
CA SER A 241 -4.81 10.06 22.97
C SER A 241 -4.75 9.17 24.20
N GLN A 242 -3.89 9.53 25.16
CA GLN A 242 -3.90 8.94 26.50
C GLN A 242 -4.97 9.65 27.33
N LEU A 243 -6.12 8.98 27.54
CA LEU A 243 -7.27 9.55 28.25
C LEU A 243 -7.01 9.65 29.76
N ASN A 244 -6.33 8.65 30.31
CA ASN A 244 -5.86 8.56 31.69
C ASN A 244 -4.82 7.43 31.79
N ASP A 245 -4.27 7.14 32.97
CA ASP A 245 -3.23 6.12 33.15
C ASP A 245 -3.64 4.70 32.68
N ALA A 246 -4.94 4.39 32.69
CA ALA A 246 -5.46 3.07 32.32
C ALA A 246 -5.93 2.98 30.85
N HIS A 247 -6.26 4.08 30.20
CA HIS A 247 -6.96 4.05 28.90
C HIS A 247 -6.30 4.92 27.84
N ARG A 248 -6.01 4.30 26.69
CA ARG A 248 -5.56 4.96 25.46
C ARG A 248 -6.56 4.73 24.34
N LEU A 249 -6.82 5.76 23.55
CA LEU A 249 -7.65 5.70 22.36
C LEU A 249 -6.83 6.08 21.13
N GLU A 250 -6.95 5.30 20.07
CA GLU A 250 -6.29 5.52 18.78
C GLU A 250 -7.34 5.53 17.68
N PHE A 251 -7.29 6.55 16.83
CA PHE A 251 -8.12 6.73 15.66
C PHE A 251 -7.24 6.69 14.42
N LEU A 252 -7.77 6.07 13.36
CA LEU A 252 -7.19 6.03 12.03
C LEU A 252 -8.26 6.42 11.02
N GLY A 253 -7.93 7.31 10.11
CA GLY A 253 -8.68 7.60 8.88
C GLY A 253 -7.73 7.57 7.70
N GLU A 254 -8.10 6.88 6.62
CA GLU A 254 -7.31 6.83 5.39
C GLU A 254 -8.25 6.89 4.19
N VAL A 255 -7.89 7.68 3.19
CA VAL A 255 -8.62 7.82 1.92
C VAL A 255 -7.63 7.71 0.77
N ILE A 256 -7.85 6.71 -0.08
CA ILE A 256 -7.04 6.46 -1.27
C ILE A 256 -7.91 6.64 -2.52
N TYR A 257 -7.34 7.34 -3.50
CA TYR A 257 -7.90 7.49 -4.85
C TYR A 257 -6.84 7.17 -5.90
N ASN A 258 -7.09 6.15 -6.70
CA ASN A 258 -6.27 5.81 -7.86
C ASN A 258 -7.11 5.81 -9.12
N GLU A 259 -6.55 6.32 -10.20
CA GLU A 259 -7.12 6.32 -11.54
C GLU A 259 -6.02 5.94 -12.53
N THR A 260 -6.38 5.17 -13.54
CA THR A 260 -5.44 4.67 -14.54
C THR A 260 -6.16 4.54 -15.87
N ASP A 261 -5.70 5.32 -16.83
CA ASP A 261 -6.14 5.27 -18.22
C ASP A 261 -5.12 4.49 -19.03
N SER A 262 -5.57 3.64 -19.94
CA SER A 262 -4.68 2.79 -20.72
C SER A 262 -5.18 2.58 -22.14
N GLU A 263 -4.26 2.70 -23.09
CA GLU A 263 -4.42 2.19 -24.44
C GLU A 263 -3.82 0.79 -24.52
N ILE A 264 -4.58 -0.14 -25.08
CA ILE A 264 -4.26 -1.57 -25.06
C ILE A 264 -4.09 -2.06 -26.50
N ALA A 265 -2.96 -2.71 -26.77
CA ALA A 265 -2.70 -3.29 -28.08
C ALA A 265 -3.55 -4.55 -28.30
N HIS A 266 -4.18 -4.66 -29.46
CA HIS A 266 -4.86 -5.90 -29.86
C HIS A 266 -4.96 -6.03 -31.38
N LYS A 267 -4.72 -7.23 -31.90
CA LYS A 267 -4.72 -7.53 -33.35
C LYS A 267 -6.10 -7.35 -33.99
N SER A 268 -7.15 -7.72 -33.26
CA SER A 268 -8.53 -7.69 -33.79
C SER A 268 -9.35 -6.48 -33.33
N TYR A 269 -8.92 -5.76 -32.29
CA TYR A 269 -9.69 -4.64 -31.75
C TYR A 269 -8.98 -3.33 -32.10
N LYS A 270 -9.73 -2.36 -32.61
CA LYS A 270 -9.32 -0.97 -32.77
C LYS A 270 -9.82 -0.14 -31.60
N ASN A 271 -9.08 0.93 -31.30
CA ASN A 271 -9.37 1.88 -30.22
C ASN A 271 -9.65 1.18 -28.88
N PHE A 272 -8.82 0.18 -28.55
CA PHE A 272 -8.99 -0.52 -27.29
C PHE A 272 -8.40 0.34 -26.16
N ASN A 273 -9.28 1.01 -25.44
CA ASN A 273 -8.93 1.80 -24.27
C ASN A 273 -9.58 1.23 -23.01
N ALA A 274 -9.03 1.61 -21.87
CA ALA A 274 -9.59 1.28 -20.58
C ALA A 274 -9.31 2.36 -19.53
N GLU A 275 -10.24 2.47 -18.60
CA GLU A 275 -10.19 3.36 -17.44
C GLU A 275 -10.45 2.50 -16.19
N ASP A 276 -9.49 2.45 -15.28
CA ASP A 276 -9.61 1.76 -13.99
C ASP A 276 -9.53 2.76 -12.84
N THR A 277 -10.51 2.71 -11.93
CA THR A 277 -10.54 3.56 -10.74
C THR A 277 -10.62 2.71 -9.47
N THR A 278 -9.89 3.12 -8.44
CA THR A 278 -9.95 2.54 -7.09
C THR A 278 -10.17 3.66 -6.07
N LYS A 279 -11.23 3.52 -5.28
CA LYS A 279 -11.53 4.37 -4.12
C LYS A 279 -11.52 3.50 -2.87
N GLN A 280 -10.67 3.81 -1.89
CA GLN A 280 -10.65 3.10 -0.62
C GLN A 280 -10.76 4.09 0.53
N ASN A 281 -11.64 3.80 1.47
CA ASN A 281 -11.76 4.52 2.74
C ASN A 281 -11.56 3.53 3.88
N ARG A 282 -10.66 3.81 4.81
CA ARG A 282 -10.45 3.03 6.03
C ARG A 282 -10.67 3.92 7.24
N ILE A 283 -11.51 3.46 8.16
CA ILE A 283 -11.74 4.13 9.45
C ILE A 283 -11.48 3.10 10.55
N GLY A 284 -10.57 3.41 11.46
CA GLY A 284 -10.19 2.56 12.58
C GLY A 284 -10.39 3.27 13.92
N LEU A 285 -10.87 2.51 14.91
CA LEU A 285 -10.86 2.90 16.31
C LEU A 285 -10.22 1.77 17.11
N LYS A 286 -9.22 2.09 17.92
CA LYS A 286 -8.55 1.14 18.80
C LYS A 286 -8.52 1.70 20.21
N HIS A 287 -8.96 0.91 21.16
CA HIS A 287 -8.93 1.21 22.59
C HIS A 287 -7.99 0.23 23.26
N ILE A 288 -7.07 0.76 24.05
CA ILE A 288 -6.15 -0.03 24.87
C ILE A 288 -6.48 0.28 26.32
N TRP A 289 -6.75 -0.77 27.08
CA TRP A 289 -6.95 -0.74 28.52
C TRP A 289 -5.78 -1.46 29.20
N PHE A 290 -4.96 -0.69 29.91
CA PHE A 290 -3.94 -1.19 30.83
C PHE A 290 -4.64 -1.61 32.13
N ALA A 291 -5.15 -2.84 32.12
CA ALA A 291 -6.06 -3.34 33.16
C ALA A 291 -5.34 -3.74 34.45
N ASP A 292 -4.08 -4.16 34.35
CA ASP A 292 -3.28 -4.68 35.47
C ASP A 292 -4.07 -5.70 36.32
N ALA A 293 -4.82 -6.55 35.64
CA ALA A 293 -5.73 -7.51 36.26
C ALA A 293 -5.09 -8.89 36.31
N ALA A 294 -5.48 -9.71 37.28
CA ALA A 294 -4.94 -11.07 37.48
C ALA A 294 -5.00 -12.00 36.25
N ILE A 295 -5.83 -11.68 35.26
CA ILE A 295 -6.04 -12.46 34.04
C ILE A 295 -5.58 -11.75 32.76
N SER A 296 -5.23 -10.45 32.83
CA SER A 296 -4.69 -9.69 31.70
C SER A 296 -4.09 -8.36 32.16
N ASP A 297 -2.90 -8.04 31.68
CA ASP A 297 -2.26 -6.75 31.89
C ASP A 297 -2.79 -5.70 30.91
N THR A 298 -3.09 -6.11 29.68
CA THR A 298 -3.58 -5.21 28.64
C THR A 298 -4.70 -5.85 27.81
N ILE A 299 -5.81 -5.14 27.70
CA ILE A 299 -6.93 -5.49 26.83
C ILE A 299 -6.99 -4.48 25.69
N THR A 300 -6.87 -4.95 24.46
CA THR A 300 -6.96 -4.14 23.24
C THR A 300 -8.21 -4.50 22.46
N SER A 301 -9.09 -3.51 22.26
CA SER A 301 -10.26 -3.61 21.41
C SER A 301 -10.04 -2.78 20.15
N LYS A 302 -10.26 -3.35 18.97
CA LYS A 302 -10.13 -2.66 17.70
C LYS A 302 -11.35 -2.88 16.82
N LEU A 303 -11.87 -1.79 16.26
CA LEU A 303 -12.89 -1.76 15.23
C LEU A 303 -12.29 -1.12 13.98
N THR A 304 -12.49 -1.70 12.80
CA THR A 304 -12.07 -1.09 11.54
C THR A 304 -13.11 -1.32 10.48
N TRP A 305 -13.53 -0.24 9.86
CA TRP A 305 -14.37 -0.24 8.67
C TRP A 305 -13.51 0.04 7.44
N ILE A 306 -13.73 -0.73 6.39
CA ILE A 306 -13.09 -0.56 5.08
C ILE A 306 -14.19 -0.54 4.02
N GLY A 307 -14.30 0.57 3.29
CA GLY A 307 -15.12 0.69 2.09
C GLY A 307 -14.22 0.85 0.88
N LYS A 308 -14.24 -0.12 -0.04
CA LYS A 308 -13.45 -0.13 -1.27
C LYS A 308 -14.36 -0.27 -2.49
N GLU A 309 -14.19 0.62 -3.45
CA GLU A 309 -14.84 0.57 -4.75
C GLU A 309 -13.77 0.50 -5.84
N GLU A 310 -13.86 -0.51 -6.70
CA GLU A 310 -12.98 -0.71 -7.85
C GLU A 310 -13.85 -0.79 -9.10
N ASN A 311 -13.65 0.13 -10.04
CA ASN A 311 -14.35 0.15 -11.32
C ASN A 311 -13.33 0.02 -12.44
N GLY A 312 -13.75 -0.59 -13.53
CA GLY A 312 -12.92 -0.83 -14.70
C GLY A 312 -13.83 -0.84 -15.92
N VAL A 313 -13.60 0.11 -16.80
CA VAL A 313 -14.34 0.31 -18.04
C VAL A 313 -13.37 0.08 -19.18
N SER A 314 -13.80 -0.62 -20.22
CA SER A 314 -13.05 -0.68 -21.47
C SER A 314 -13.92 -0.33 -22.67
N ASN A 315 -13.31 0.17 -23.73
CA ASN A 315 -13.98 0.32 -25.01
C ASN A 315 -13.14 -0.35 -26.07
N ARG A 316 -13.77 -1.04 -27.02
CA ARG A 316 -13.09 -1.77 -28.10
C ARG A 316 -14.02 -1.96 -29.28
N PHE A 317 -13.48 -2.01 -30.48
CA PHE A 317 -14.25 -2.10 -31.72
C PHE A 317 -13.61 -3.10 -32.70
N ILE A 318 -14.40 -3.93 -33.38
CA ILE A 318 -13.93 -4.73 -34.53
C ILE A 318 -14.51 -4.12 -35.80
N GLU A 319 -13.64 -3.77 -36.75
CA GLU A 319 -14.05 -3.29 -38.07
C GLU A 319 -14.79 -4.36 -38.87
N ALA A 320 -15.66 -3.93 -39.77
CA ALA A 320 -16.32 -4.84 -40.71
C ALA A 320 -15.29 -5.49 -41.64
N SER A 321 -15.46 -6.78 -41.92
CA SER A 321 -14.67 -7.49 -42.95
C SER A 321 -15.60 -8.22 -43.91
N PRO A 322 -15.15 -8.66 -45.10
CA PRO A 322 -16.02 -9.31 -46.07
C PRO A 322 -16.75 -10.52 -45.45
N GLY A 323 -18.09 -10.43 -45.35
CA GLY A 323 -18.94 -11.44 -44.73
C GLY A 323 -19.17 -11.30 -43.21
N TYR A 324 -18.56 -10.32 -42.55
CA TYR A 324 -18.70 -10.09 -41.11
C TYR A 324 -19.02 -8.61 -40.81
N PRO A 325 -20.18 -8.31 -40.20
CA PRO A 325 -20.52 -6.95 -39.78
C PRO A 325 -19.58 -6.47 -38.65
N PRO A 326 -19.45 -5.14 -38.45
CA PRO A 326 -18.62 -4.61 -37.37
C PRO A 326 -19.17 -5.05 -36.01
N TYR A 327 -18.29 -5.36 -35.06
CA TYR A 327 -18.68 -5.70 -33.70
C TYR A 327 -18.39 -4.51 -32.78
N VAL A 328 -19.47 -3.96 -32.22
CA VAL A 328 -19.44 -3.07 -31.06
C VAL A 328 -19.96 -3.89 -29.88
N PRO A 329 -19.21 -4.02 -28.77
CA PRO A 329 -19.70 -4.70 -27.58
C PRO A 329 -21.03 -4.08 -27.10
N PRO A 330 -21.99 -4.87 -26.63
CA PRO A 330 -23.22 -4.36 -26.03
C PRO A 330 -22.93 -3.39 -24.87
N SER A 331 -23.84 -2.43 -24.65
CA SER A 331 -23.76 -1.53 -23.49
C SER A 331 -23.70 -2.35 -22.18
N GLY A 332 -22.61 -2.18 -21.41
CA GLY A 332 -22.37 -2.90 -20.16
C GLY A 332 -21.43 -4.13 -20.24
N ASP A 333 -21.11 -4.64 -21.43
CA ASP A 333 -20.23 -5.82 -21.60
C ASP A 333 -18.75 -5.51 -21.29
N ASN A 334 -18.39 -4.23 -21.28
CA ASN A 334 -17.03 -3.76 -21.02
C ASN A 334 -16.88 -3.02 -19.68
N GLN A 335 -17.92 -2.97 -18.84
CA GLN A 335 -17.90 -2.29 -17.55
C GLN A 335 -18.00 -3.31 -16.43
N GLN A 336 -17.05 -3.29 -15.52
CA GLN A 336 -17.09 -4.08 -14.31
C GLN A 336 -16.97 -3.16 -13.09
N LYS A 337 -17.62 -3.55 -12.00
CA LYS A 337 -17.62 -2.80 -10.75
C LYS A 337 -17.60 -3.78 -9.59
N LYS A 338 -16.69 -3.56 -8.65
CA LYS A 338 -16.60 -4.31 -7.39
C LYS A 338 -16.72 -3.33 -6.24
N ILE A 339 -17.73 -3.54 -5.41
CA ILE A 339 -17.92 -2.80 -4.16
C ILE A 339 -17.66 -3.77 -3.02
N THR A 340 -16.80 -3.36 -2.09
CA THR A 340 -16.45 -4.13 -0.91
C THR A 340 -16.66 -3.26 0.32
N ASN A 341 -17.57 -3.65 1.21
CA ASN A 341 -17.80 -3.00 2.49
C ASN A 341 -17.58 -4.02 3.60
N ILE A 342 -16.63 -3.75 4.48
CA ILE A 342 -16.19 -4.69 5.50
C ILE A 342 -16.08 -3.96 6.84
N LEU A 343 -16.66 -4.56 7.87
CA LEU A 343 -16.43 -4.20 9.27
C LEU A 343 -15.63 -5.33 9.93
N LYS A 344 -14.52 -5.00 10.58
CA LYS A 344 -13.65 -5.92 11.33
C LYS A 344 -13.62 -5.52 12.79
N THR A 345 -13.80 -6.51 13.66
CA THR A 345 -13.62 -6.38 15.10
C THR A 345 -12.50 -7.31 15.54
N ASN A 346 -11.61 -6.82 16.39
CA ASN A 346 -10.56 -7.62 17.02
C ASN A 346 -10.53 -7.30 18.52
N LEU A 347 -10.54 -8.33 19.35
CA LEU A 347 -10.34 -8.22 20.79
C LEU A 347 -9.15 -9.09 21.18
N ASN A 348 -8.14 -8.48 21.79
CA ASN A 348 -6.94 -9.16 22.24
C ASN A 348 -6.72 -8.87 23.72
N SER A 349 -6.42 -9.91 24.50
CA SER A 349 -5.94 -9.78 25.89
C SER A 349 -4.51 -10.29 25.95
N LYS A 350 -3.64 -9.55 26.63
CA LYS A 350 -2.24 -9.94 26.87
C LYS A 350 -2.00 -10.00 28.38
N LEU A 351 -1.34 -11.07 28.79
CA LEU A 351 -0.76 -11.27 30.11
C LEU A 351 0.75 -11.45 29.88
N SER A 352 1.59 -10.71 30.61
CA SER A 352 3.05 -10.69 30.46
C SER A 352 3.75 -11.86 31.13
#